data_AF-A0A7K8KLA9-F1
#
_entry.id   AF-A0A7K8KLA9-F1
#
_cell.length_a   1.000
_cell.length_b   1.000
_cell.length_c   1.000
_cell.angle_alpha   90.00
_cell.angle_beta   90.00
_cell.angle_gamma   90.00
#
_symmetry.space_group_name_H-M   'P 1'
#
loop_
_entity.id
_entity.type
_entity.pdbx_description
1 polymer ?
#
loop_
_entity_poly.entity_id
_entity_poly.type
_entity_poly.pdbx_seq_one_letter_code
_entity_poly.pdbx_strand_id
1 'polypeptide(L)'
;PKDAVKALKKKLSKNCNHKEIRLTLSLLDMCIENCGPRFQSLVVKKDFCKDKLVKLLNPRYNLPIDLQEKILTFVMTWARGFQGMVDVSEVREVYLELLKKGVEFPSSDTSKLCSFVFPQASSQPSTKSSPPSANPAKRSLLPLPTGPTLLLTPEQIGKLYSELDMAKMNVRVMSSILKENVPGSENPDDMNLLQ
;
A
#
# COMPACT_ATOMS: atom_id res chain seq x y z
N PRO A 1 -3.68 6.14 -29.59
CA PRO A 1 -3.69 5.05 -28.57
C PRO A 1 -2.70 3.91 -28.87
N LYS A 2 -2.74 3.32 -30.08
CA LYS A 2 -1.87 2.18 -30.44
C LYS A 2 -0.38 2.48 -30.32
N ASP A 3 0.08 3.61 -30.89
CA ASP A 3 1.50 3.99 -30.82
C ASP A 3 1.95 4.33 -29.40
N ALA A 4 1.09 4.97 -28.61
CA ALA A 4 1.35 5.25 -27.19
C ALA A 4 1.56 3.94 -26.40
N VAL A 5 0.67 2.95 -26.57
CA VAL A 5 0.83 1.63 -25.94
C VAL A 5 2.10 0.94 -26.42
N LYS A 6 2.42 1.01 -27.71
CA LYS A 6 3.67 0.45 -28.25
C LYS A 6 4.92 1.10 -27.64
N ALA A 7 4.90 2.41 -27.45
CA ALA A 7 5.97 3.14 -26.78
C ALA A 7 6.12 2.72 -25.30
N LEU A 8 5.01 2.59 -24.57
CA LEU A 8 4.99 2.09 -23.19
C LEU A 8 5.56 0.66 -23.10
N LYS A 9 5.11 -0.26 -23.97
CA LYS A 9 5.64 -1.63 -24.06
C LYS A 9 7.15 -1.64 -24.28
N LYS A 10 7.65 -0.79 -25.19
CA LYS A 10 9.08 -0.66 -25.51
C LYS A 10 9.86 -0.13 -24.31
N LYS A 11 9.32 0.85 -23.59
CA LYS A 11 9.98 1.41 -22.40
C LYS A 11 10.10 0.41 -21.26
N LEU A 12 9.02 -0.29 -20.93
CA LEU A 12 9.01 -1.33 -19.90
C LEU A 12 9.90 -2.54 -20.24
N SER A 13 10.11 -2.84 -21.53
CA SER A 13 10.95 -3.97 -21.94
C SER A 13 12.43 -3.63 -22.08
N LYS A 14 12.76 -2.39 -22.44
CA LYS A 14 14.13 -1.99 -22.77
C LYS A 14 14.92 -1.52 -21.56
N ASN A 15 14.28 -0.79 -20.64
CA ASN A 15 14.96 -0.17 -19.51
C ASN A 15 14.47 -0.79 -18.19
N CYS A 16 15.37 -1.45 -17.49
CA CYS A 16 15.13 -1.99 -16.15
C CYS A 16 15.46 -0.98 -15.03
N ASN A 17 15.67 0.30 -15.39
CA ASN A 17 15.95 1.34 -14.42
C ASN A 17 14.69 1.64 -13.59
N HIS A 18 14.76 1.45 -12.27
CA HIS A 18 13.63 1.62 -11.36
C HIS A 18 12.99 3.00 -11.45
N LYS A 19 13.77 4.06 -11.70
CA LYS A 19 13.25 5.42 -11.88
C LYS A 19 12.39 5.55 -13.13
N GLU A 20 12.84 4.99 -14.25
CA GLU A 20 12.07 5.01 -15.50
C GLU A 20 10.82 4.14 -15.41
N ILE A 21 10.91 2.97 -14.77
CA ILE A 21 9.75 2.11 -14.54
C ILE A 21 8.71 2.85 -13.69
N ARG A 22 9.12 3.47 -12.58
CA ARG A 22 8.24 4.28 -11.73
C ARG A 22 7.49 5.33 -12.53
N LEU A 23 8.21 6.16 -13.29
CA LEU A 23 7.60 7.21 -14.13
C LEU A 23 6.66 6.62 -15.19
N THR A 24 7.03 5.49 -15.79
CA THR A 24 6.21 4.81 -16.81
C THR A 24 4.92 4.24 -16.20
N LEU A 25 4.98 3.66 -15.00
CA LEU A 25 3.81 3.16 -14.28
C LEU A 25 2.89 4.32 -13.85
N SER A 26 3.45 5.44 -13.36
CA SER A 26 2.67 6.64 -13.06
C SER A 26 1.98 7.22 -14.30
N LEU A 27 2.68 7.29 -15.43
CA LEU A 27 2.10 7.73 -16.69
C LEU A 27 0.98 6.79 -17.15
N LEU A 28 1.20 5.47 -17.02
CA LEU A 28 0.19 4.47 -17.36
C LEU A 28 -1.08 4.61 -16.52
N ASP A 29 -0.92 4.87 -15.22
CA ASP A 29 -2.04 5.13 -14.29
C ASP A 29 -2.89 6.30 -14.78
N MET A 30 -2.24 7.46 -15.02
CA MET A 30 -2.89 8.65 -15.54
C MET A 30 -3.55 8.38 -16.91
N CYS A 31 -2.90 7.62 -17.80
CA CYS A 31 -3.50 7.28 -19.09
C CYS A 31 -4.72 6.37 -18.94
N ILE A 32 -4.75 5.44 -18.00
CA ILE A 32 -5.91 4.56 -17.79
C ILE A 32 -7.12 5.33 -17.24
N GLU A 33 -6.87 6.26 -16.32
CA GLU A 33 -7.91 7.11 -15.72
C GLU A 33 -8.44 8.16 -16.71
N ASN A 34 -7.56 8.75 -17.52
CA ASN A 34 -7.92 9.88 -18.38
C ASN A 34 -8.23 9.48 -19.84
N CYS A 35 -7.83 8.29 -20.29
CA CYS A 35 -8.15 7.81 -21.64
C CYS A 35 -9.37 6.89 -21.63
N GLY A 36 -10.19 6.99 -22.67
CA GLY A 36 -11.37 6.15 -22.82
C GLY A 36 -11.12 4.67 -23.17
N PRO A 37 -12.20 3.89 -23.36
CA PRO A 37 -12.18 2.44 -23.57
C PRO A 37 -11.24 1.94 -24.67
N ARG A 38 -11.01 2.74 -25.72
CA ARG A 38 -10.10 2.42 -26.83
C ARG A 38 -8.65 2.25 -26.39
N PHE A 39 -8.21 2.99 -25.37
CA PHE A 39 -6.87 2.83 -24.80
C PHE A 39 -6.85 1.66 -23.81
N GLN A 40 -7.83 1.61 -22.91
CA GLN A 40 -7.96 0.56 -21.89
C GLN A 40 -7.97 -0.84 -22.51
N SER A 41 -8.73 -1.06 -23.60
CA SER A 41 -8.78 -2.32 -24.34
C SER A 41 -7.42 -2.80 -24.88
N LEU A 42 -6.49 -1.90 -25.14
CA LEU A 42 -5.13 -2.25 -25.60
C LEU A 42 -4.19 -2.59 -24.44
N VAL A 43 -4.45 -2.06 -23.24
CA VAL A 43 -3.62 -2.25 -22.04
C VAL A 43 -4.02 -3.53 -21.30
N VAL A 44 -5.30 -3.89 -21.29
CA VAL A 44 -5.78 -5.12 -20.61
C VAL A 44 -5.56 -6.41 -21.37
N LYS A 45 -4.96 -6.34 -22.56
CA LYS A 45 -4.54 -7.53 -23.28
C LYS A 45 -3.44 -8.26 -22.53
N LYS A 46 -3.43 -9.58 -22.67
CA LYS A 46 -2.42 -10.47 -22.08
C LYS A 46 -1.01 -10.09 -22.50
N ASP A 47 -0.84 -9.64 -23.74
CA ASP A 47 0.46 -9.23 -24.29
C ASP A 47 1.06 -7.96 -23.64
N PHE A 48 0.22 -7.13 -23.01
CA PHE A 48 0.67 -6.02 -22.18
C PHE A 48 0.76 -6.44 -20.72
N CYS A 49 -0.33 -6.97 -20.15
CA CYS A 49 -0.40 -7.32 -18.74
C CYS A 49 0.62 -8.40 -18.36
N LYS A 50 0.61 -9.55 -19.04
CA LYS A 50 1.50 -10.68 -18.72
C LYS A 50 2.94 -10.40 -19.15
N ASP A 51 3.15 -10.03 -20.41
CA ASP A 51 4.50 -10.00 -20.98
C ASP A 51 5.30 -8.75 -20.61
N LYS A 52 4.64 -7.69 -20.13
CA LYS A 52 5.29 -6.42 -19.76
C LYS A 52 5.18 -6.11 -18.29
N LEU A 53 3.98 -6.19 -17.69
CA LEU A 53 3.83 -5.87 -16.27
C LEU A 53 4.23 -7.04 -15.38
N VAL A 54 3.59 -8.21 -15.54
CA VAL A 54 3.88 -9.38 -14.71
C VAL A 54 5.31 -9.87 -14.90
N LYS A 55 5.88 -9.72 -16.10
CA LYS A 55 7.29 -10.01 -16.35
C LYS A 55 8.24 -9.22 -15.43
N LEU A 56 7.91 -7.96 -15.10
CA LEU A 56 8.72 -7.13 -14.20
C LEU A 56 8.65 -7.58 -12.73
N LEU A 57 7.62 -8.35 -12.35
CA LEU A 57 7.52 -8.96 -11.02
C LEU A 57 8.49 -10.15 -10.85
N ASN A 58 9.20 -10.56 -11.90
CA ASN A 58 10.18 -11.62 -11.78
C ASN A 58 11.33 -11.18 -10.85
N PRO A 59 11.76 -12.02 -9.88
CA PRO A 59 12.86 -11.71 -8.97
C PRO A 59 14.15 -11.26 -9.66
N ARG A 60 14.37 -11.67 -10.92
CA ARG A 60 15.51 -11.24 -11.75
C ARG A 60 15.62 -9.72 -11.91
N TYR A 61 14.52 -8.99 -11.83
CA TYR A 61 14.52 -7.53 -12.01
C TYR A 61 14.74 -6.76 -10.71
N ASN A 62 14.71 -7.42 -9.54
CA ASN A 62 14.92 -6.80 -8.22
C ASN A 62 14.11 -5.50 -8.03
N LEU A 63 12.86 -5.49 -8.47
CA LEU A 63 12.00 -4.30 -8.37
C LEU A 63 11.74 -3.94 -6.90
N PRO A 64 11.75 -2.64 -6.53
CA PRO A 64 11.29 -2.16 -5.23
C PRO A 64 9.86 -2.61 -4.92
N ILE A 65 9.58 -2.93 -3.65
CA ILE A 65 8.29 -3.46 -3.19
C ILE A 65 7.12 -2.55 -3.60
N ASP A 66 7.30 -1.24 -3.48
CA ASP A 66 6.27 -0.25 -3.85
C ASP A 66 5.88 -0.32 -5.35
N LEU A 67 6.83 -0.64 -6.23
CA LEU A 67 6.54 -0.83 -7.65
C LEU A 67 5.86 -2.18 -7.93
N GLN A 68 6.22 -3.22 -7.18
CA GLN A 68 5.57 -4.52 -7.29
C GLN A 68 4.10 -4.42 -6.88
N GLU A 69 3.82 -3.81 -5.74
CA GLU A 69 2.45 -3.55 -5.26
C GLU A 69 1.64 -2.70 -6.25
N LYS A 70 2.25 -1.68 -6.86
CA LYS A 70 1.61 -0.87 -7.90
C LYS A 70 1.20 -1.71 -9.11
N ILE A 71 2.08 -2.60 -9.58
CA ILE A 71 1.79 -3.51 -10.70
C ILE A 71 0.66 -4.48 -10.34
N LEU A 72 0.71 -5.07 -9.14
CA LEU A 72 -0.32 -5.99 -8.67
C LEU A 72 -1.68 -5.29 -8.56
N THR A 73 -1.68 -4.05 -8.02
CA THR A 73 -2.87 -3.19 -7.97
C THR A 73 -3.47 -2.94 -9.35
N PHE A 74 -2.65 -2.69 -10.38
CA PHE A 74 -3.14 -2.56 -11.76
C PHE A 74 -3.84 -3.83 -12.24
N VAL A 75 -3.19 -4.98 -12.13
CA VAL A 75 -3.75 -6.26 -12.60
C VAL A 75 -5.07 -6.57 -11.88
N MET A 76 -5.13 -6.36 -10.56
CA MET A 76 -6.34 -6.56 -9.76
C MET A 76 -7.47 -5.61 -10.18
N THR A 77 -7.17 -4.31 -10.27
CA THR A 77 -8.16 -3.28 -10.62
C THR A 77 -8.73 -3.52 -12.01
N TRP A 78 -7.88 -3.84 -12.98
CA TRP A 78 -8.32 -4.09 -14.36
C TRP A 78 -9.08 -5.41 -14.51
N ALA A 79 -8.77 -6.43 -13.72
CA ALA A 79 -9.55 -7.69 -13.69
C ALA A 79 -10.98 -7.50 -13.18
N ARG A 80 -11.20 -6.50 -12.30
CA ARG A 80 -12.53 -6.09 -11.82
C ARG A 80 -13.35 -5.40 -12.92
N GLY A 81 -12.68 -4.76 -13.87
CA GLY A 81 -13.30 -4.12 -15.03
C GLY A 81 -13.35 -2.59 -14.93
N PHE A 82 -13.68 -1.94 -16.04
CA PHE A 82 -13.86 -0.49 -16.13
C PHE A 82 -15.36 -0.15 -16.23
N GLN A 83 -15.73 1.10 -15.97
CA GLN A 83 -17.11 1.59 -16.15
C GLN A 83 -17.59 1.60 -17.63
N GLY A 84 -16.75 1.25 -18.60
CA GLY A 84 -17.11 1.09 -20.02
C GLY A 84 -17.10 -0.37 -20.48
N MET A 85 -17.70 -0.64 -21.66
CA MET A 85 -17.64 -1.96 -22.32
C MET A 85 -16.23 -2.28 -22.84
N VAL A 86 -15.32 -2.58 -21.93
CA VAL A 86 -13.98 -3.10 -22.22
C VAL A 86 -13.98 -4.57 -21.85
N ASP A 87 -13.61 -5.43 -22.79
CA ASP A 87 -13.38 -6.84 -22.49
C ASP A 87 -12.11 -6.97 -21.62
N VAL A 88 -12.29 -7.52 -20.42
CA VAL A 88 -11.23 -7.74 -19.43
C VAL A 88 -11.00 -9.22 -19.15
N SER A 89 -11.52 -10.11 -20.01
CA SER A 89 -11.35 -11.56 -19.87
C SER A 89 -9.87 -11.95 -19.82
N GLU A 90 -9.05 -11.39 -20.70
CA GLU A 90 -7.60 -11.68 -20.75
C GLU A 90 -6.85 -11.25 -19.48
N VAL A 91 -7.10 -10.05 -18.94
CA VAL A 91 -6.45 -9.61 -17.69
C VAL A 91 -6.98 -10.36 -16.47
N ARG A 92 -8.25 -10.77 -16.49
CA ARG A 92 -8.83 -11.63 -15.45
C ARG A 92 -8.17 -13.00 -15.40
N GLU A 93 -7.89 -13.61 -16.55
CA GLU A 93 -7.12 -14.85 -16.60
C GLU A 93 -5.73 -14.67 -15.99
N VAL A 94 -5.04 -13.56 -16.29
CA VAL A 94 -3.71 -13.27 -15.73
C VAL A 94 -3.79 -13.09 -14.20
N TYR A 95 -4.80 -12.38 -13.70
CA TYR A 95 -5.05 -12.23 -12.26
C TYR A 95 -5.26 -13.58 -11.57
N LEU A 96 -6.13 -14.44 -12.12
CA LEU A 96 -6.37 -15.79 -11.58
C LEU A 96 -5.14 -16.69 -11.66
N GLU A 97 -4.34 -16.58 -12.71
CA GLU A 97 -3.06 -17.31 -12.85
C GLU A 97 -2.07 -16.90 -11.74
N LEU A 98 -2.03 -15.62 -11.38
CA LEU A 98 -1.19 -15.11 -10.29
C LEU A 98 -1.69 -15.59 -8.92
N LEU A 99 -3.00 -15.55 -8.68
CA LEU A 99 -3.60 -16.10 -7.46
C LEU A 99 -3.29 -17.59 -7.30
N LYS A 100 -3.42 -18.37 -8.38
CA LYS A 100 -3.10 -19.81 -8.37
C LYS A 100 -1.62 -20.07 -8.04
N LYS A 101 -0.73 -19.14 -8.38
CA LYS A 101 0.71 -19.20 -8.05
C LYS A 101 1.02 -18.76 -6.61
N GLY A 102 0.01 -18.34 -5.83
CA GLY A 102 0.18 -17.86 -4.47
C GLY A 102 0.66 -16.41 -4.37
N VAL A 103 0.46 -15.60 -5.41
CA VAL A 103 0.78 -14.16 -5.35
C VAL A 103 -0.29 -13.45 -4.52
N GLU A 104 0.14 -12.82 -3.43
CA GLU A 104 -0.74 -11.97 -2.61
C GLU A 104 -0.94 -10.62 -3.28
N PHE A 105 -2.20 -10.20 -3.42
CA PHE A 105 -2.56 -8.89 -3.96
C PHE A 105 -2.89 -7.93 -2.81
N PRO A 106 -2.52 -6.65 -2.93
CA PRO A 106 -2.86 -5.65 -1.92
C PRO A 106 -4.38 -5.50 -1.80
N SER A 107 -4.88 -5.45 -0.56
CA SER A 107 -6.29 -5.18 -0.25
C SER A 107 -6.71 -3.86 -0.89
N SER A 108 -7.80 -3.82 -1.68
CA SER A 108 -8.21 -2.66 -2.49
C SER A 108 -8.55 -1.35 -1.73
N ASP A 109 -8.30 -1.26 -0.43
CA ASP A 109 -8.65 -0.12 0.44
C ASP A 109 -7.50 0.85 0.73
N THR A 110 -6.52 0.98 -0.18
CA THR A 110 -5.42 1.95 -0.05
C THR A 110 -5.60 3.16 -0.97
N SER A 111 -6.77 3.80 -0.92
CA SER A 111 -7.00 5.09 -1.57
C SER A 111 -7.86 5.96 -0.67
N LYS A 112 -7.24 7.02 -0.12
CA LYS A 112 -7.83 8.11 0.72
C LYS A 112 -7.69 8.03 2.25
N LEU A 113 -6.56 7.56 2.79
CA LEU A 113 -6.20 7.95 4.17
C LEU A 113 -4.72 8.29 4.30
N CYS A 114 -4.32 9.37 3.60
CA CYS A 114 -3.16 10.15 4.00
C CYS A 114 -3.35 11.62 3.59
N SER A 115 -4.48 12.18 4.02
CA SER A 115 -4.69 13.63 4.03
C SER A 115 -5.16 14.00 5.43
N PHE A 116 -4.29 14.68 6.18
CA PHE A 116 -4.54 15.38 7.44
C PHE A 116 -4.88 14.54 8.68
N VAL A 117 -3.84 14.17 9.43
CA VAL A 117 -3.94 14.14 10.89
C VAL A 117 -2.81 15.00 11.45
N PHE A 118 -3.11 16.29 11.65
CA PHE A 118 -2.35 17.14 12.56
C PHE A 118 -2.43 16.52 13.96
N PRO A 119 -1.33 16.39 14.73
CA PRO A 119 -1.44 16.09 16.14
C PRO A 119 -1.98 17.35 16.84
N GLN A 120 -3.23 17.33 17.27
CA GLN A 120 -3.70 18.31 18.24
C GLN A 120 -3.03 18.01 19.58
N ALA A 121 -2.11 18.88 19.98
CA ALA A 121 -1.61 18.95 21.34
C ALA A 121 -2.74 19.43 22.27
N SER A 122 -2.95 18.68 23.34
CA SER A 122 -3.84 19.01 24.46
C SER A 122 -3.06 19.80 25.51
N SER A 123 -3.61 20.96 25.97
CA SER A 123 -3.47 21.49 27.35
C SER A 123 -4.14 22.88 27.55
N GLN A 124 -5.35 22.89 28.18
CA GLN A 124 -5.91 23.74 29.29
C GLN A 124 -5.68 25.29 29.42
N PRO A 125 -6.37 26.06 30.32
CA PRO A 125 -7.81 26.18 30.67
C PRO A 125 -8.33 27.65 30.97
N SER A 126 -9.67 27.83 31.10
CA SER A 126 -10.44 28.93 31.80
C SER A 126 -10.49 30.34 31.14
N THR A 127 -11.60 31.12 31.06
CA THR A 127 -12.60 31.55 32.08
C THR A 127 -13.93 32.12 31.50
N LYS A 128 -15.05 31.80 32.17
CA LYS A 128 -16.26 32.60 32.56
C LYS A 128 -17.06 33.46 31.54
N SER A 129 -18.34 33.13 31.30
CA SER A 129 -19.57 33.88 31.72
C SER A 129 -20.85 33.38 30.99
N SER A 130 -21.99 33.43 31.70
CA SER A 130 -23.33 32.82 31.51
C SER A 130 -24.39 33.75 30.83
N PRO A 131 -25.73 33.49 30.81
CA PRO A 131 -26.61 32.39 30.29
C PRO A 131 -27.82 32.99 29.46
N PRO A 132 -29.08 32.45 29.40
CA PRO A 132 -29.66 31.13 29.04
C PRO A 132 -30.76 31.17 27.93
N SER A 133 -31.18 30.04 27.32
CA SER A 133 -32.61 29.79 26.97
C SER A 133 -32.96 28.37 26.45
N ALA A 134 -33.89 27.72 27.17
CA ALA A 134 -35.01 26.84 26.76
C ALA A 134 -34.88 25.64 25.76
N ASN A 135 -34.98 24.45 26.38
CA ASN A 135 -35.88 23.31 26.07
C ASN A 135 -35.55 22.20 25.04
N PRO A 136 -36.05 20.95 25.30
CA PRO A 136 -35.55 19.70 24.73
C PRO A 136 -36.48 19.13 23.63
N ALA A 137 -35.90 18.50 22.60
CA ALA A 137 -36.68 17.75 21.62
C ALA A 137 -36.05 16.38 21.34
N LYS A 138 -36.69 15.35 21.90
CA LYS A 138 -36.55 13.95 21.47
C LYS A 138 -37.07 13.84 20.03
N ARG A 139 -36.25 13.34 19.11
CA ARG A 139 -36.73 12.67 17.89
C ARG A 139 -35.88 11.43 17.66
N SER A 140 -36.48 10.27 17.98
CA SER A 140 -36.17 9.02 17.30
C SER A 140 -36.43 9.19 15.80
N LEU A 141 -35.67 8.49 14.96
CA LEU A 141 -36.15 7.67 13.83
C LEU A 141 -34.97 7.07 13.03
N LEU A 142 -34.85 5.75 13.16
CA LEU A 142 -34.58 4.75 12.12
C LEU A 142 -33.14 4.34 11.70
N PRO A 143 -32.95 3.03 11.37
CA PRO A 143 -31.64 2.37 11.22
C PRO A 143 -31.27 2.02 9.76
N LEU A 144 -30.00 2.17 9.37
CA LEU A 144 -29.44 1.62 8.12
C LEU A 144 -27.91 1.77 8.04
N PRO A 145 -27.16 0.95 7.27
CA PRO A 145 -27.11 -0.50 7.21
C PRO A 145 -25.75 -1.02 7.73
N THR A 146 -25.78 -2.24 8.30
CA THR A 146 -24.61 -3.08 8.57
C THR A 146 -23.83 -3.36 7.26
N GLY A 147 -22.75 -2.62 7.04
CA GLY A 147 -21.62 -3.09 6.24
C GLY A 147 -20.72 -3.97 7.13
N PRO A 148 -20.02 -4.96 6.57
CA PRO A 148 -19.13 -5.80 7.37
C PRO A 148 -17.96 -4.95 7.83
N THR A 149 -18.02 -4.48 9.07
CA THR A 149 -16.83 -4.15 9.83
C THR A 149 -15.93 -5.39 9.72
N LEU A 150 -14.72 -5.23 9.17
CA LEU A 150 -13.65 -6.21 9.30
C LEU A 150 -13.38 -6.33 10.80
N LEU A 151 -14.17 -7.17 11.46
CA LEU A 151 -14.00 -7.53 12.84
C LEU A 151 -12.81 -8.50 12.84
N LEU A 152 -11.60 -7.95 12.80
CA LEU A 152 -10.42 -8.69 13.21
C LEU A 152 -10.78 -9.33 14.56
N THR A 153 -10.65 -10.65 14.65
CA THR A 153 -11.01 -11.34 15.88
C THR A 153 -10.24 -10.70 17.04
N PRO A 154 -10.84 -10.55 18.24
CA PRO A 154 -10.16 -9.95 19.39
C PRO A 154 -8.78 -10.59 19.66
N GLU A 155 -8.64 -11.87 19.31
CA GLU A 155 -7.40 -12.63 19.37
C GLU A 155 -6.31 -12.13 18.39
N GLN A 156 -6.67 -11.83 17.14
CA GLN A 156 -5.75 -11.27 16.16
C GLN A 156 -5.29 -9.86 16.53
N ILE A 157 -6.21 -9.04 17.05
CA ILE A 157 -5.88 -7.69 17.53
C ILE A 157 -4.94 -7.77 18.73
N GLY A 158 -5.24 -8.65 19.69
CA GLY A 158 -4.38 -8.90 20.85
C GLY A 158 -2.97 -9.35 20.45
N LYS A 159 -2.86 -10.25 19.47
CA LYS A 159 -1.58 -10.73 18.95
C LYS A 159 -0.75 -9.61 18.33
N LEU A 160 -1.36 -8.74 17.52
CA LEU A 160 -0.67 -7.60 16.92
C LEU A 160 -0.16 -6.60 17.98
N TYR A 161 -0.96 -6.32 19.01
CA TYR A 161 -0.49 -5.47 20.11
C TYR A 161 0.67 -6.10 20.88
N SER A 162 0.64 -7.42 21.09
CA SER A 162 1.74 -8.15 21.72
C SER A 162 3.02 -8.12 20.88
N GLU A 163 2.92 -8.33 19.57
CA GLU A 163 4.08 -8.27 18.66
C GLU A 163 4.66 -6.85 18.60
N LEU A 164 3.80 -5.82 18.59
CA LEU A 164 4.22 -4.43 18.64
C LEU A 164 4.93 -4.08 19.95
N ASP A 165 4.45 -4.60 21.08
CA ASP A 165 5.06 -4.36 22.39
C ASP A 165 6.43 -5.02 22.50
N MET A 166 6.56 -6.28 22.02
CA MET A 166 7.84 -6.97 21.93
C MET A 166 8.84 -6.21 21.04
N ALA A 167 8.40 -5.71 19.89
CA ALA A 167 9.26 -4.91 19.02
C ALA A 167 9.72 -3.60 19.70
N LYS A 168 8.82 -2.91 20.41
CA LYS A 168 9.17 -1.71 21.18
C LYS A 168 10.18 -2.02 22.29
N MET A 169 10.02 -3.14 22.98
CA MET A 169 10.95 -3.59 24.00
C MET A 169 12.33 -3.90 23.38
N ASN A 170 12.37 -4.63 22.27
CA ASN A 170 13.61 -4.94 21.56
C ASN A 170 14.36 -3.68 21.15
N VAL A 171 13.67 -2.69 20.59
CA VAL A 171 14.27 -1.41 20.20
C VAL A 171 14.81 -0.65 21.42
N ARG A 172 14.11 -0.67 22.55
CA ARG A 172 14.60 -0.05 23.80
C ARG A 172 15.86 -0.74 24.29
N VAL A 173 15.87 -2.07 24.34
CA VAL A 173 17.04 -2.85 24.77
C VAL A 173 18.23 -2.58 23.85
N MET A 174 18.05 -2.67 22.53
CA MET A 174 19.11 -2.36 21.56
C MET A 174 19.61 -0.91 21.72
N SER A 175 18.71 0.05 21.94
CA SER A 175 19.11 1.43 22.20
C SER A 175 19.86 1.60 23.51
N SER A 176 19.56 0.84 24.55
CA SER A 176 20.32 0.87 25.81
C SER A 176 21.71 0.27 25.62
N ILE A 177 21.81 -0.88 24.96
CA ILE A 177 23.09 -1.54 24.66
C ILE A 177 23.98 -0.59 23.85
N LEU A 178 23.45 0.07 22.83
CA LEU A 178 24.22 1.02 22.00
C LEU A 178 24.61 2.31 22.75
N LYS A 179 23.91 2.67 23.83
CA LYS A 179 24.28 3.82 24.67
C LYS A 179 25.32 3.46 25.73
N GLU A 180 25.30 2.23 26.19
CA GLU A 180 26.24 1.70 27.19
C GLU A 180 27.60 1.36 26.56
N ASN A 181 27.61 0.92 25.30
CA ASN A 181 28.83 0.63 24.57
C ASN A 181 29.38 1.89 23.90
N VAL A 182 30.48 2.42 24.43
CA VAL A 182 31.28 3.47 23.77
C VAL A 182 32.39 2.81 22.95
N PRO A 183 32.45 3.00 21.62
CA PRO A 183 33.51 2.43 20.79
C PRO A 183 34.90 2.79 21.32
N GLY A 184 35.74 1.79 21.58
CA GLY A 184 37.10 1.97 22.13
C GLY A 184 37.20 1.99 23.66
N SER A 185 36.08 1.82 24.38
CA SER A 185 36.05 1.63 25.84
C SER A 185 35.86 0.15 26.21
N GLU A 186 36.52 -0.74 25.49
CA GLU A 186 36.49 -2.18 25.77
C GLU A 186 37.41 -2.50 26.95
N ASN A 187 36.99 -3.40 27.83
CA ASN A 187 37.73 -3.75 29.03
C ASN A 187 39.08 -4.41 28.64
N PRO A 188 40.24 -3.87 29.07
CA PRO A 188 41.54 -4.39 28.67
C PRO A 188 41.80 -5.83 29.14
N ASP A 189 41.16 -6.28 30.23
CA ASP A 189 41.26 -7.67 30.70
C ASP A 189 40.56 -8.64 29.72
N ASP A 190 39.41 -8.25 29.15
CA ASP A 190 38.68 -9.06 28.16
C ASP A 190 39.46 -9.15 26.83
N MET A 191 40.23 -8.12 26.48
CA MET A 191 41.14 -8.15 25.34
C MET A 191 42.32 -9.10 25.54
N ASN A 192 42.81 -9.27 26.77
CA ASN A 192 43.89 -10.22 27.08
C ASN A 192 43.43 -11.68 26.97
N LEU A 193 42.14 -11.96 27.21
CA LEU A 193 41.56 -13.30 27.10
C LEU A 193 41.39 -13.79 25.64
N LEU A 194 41.43 -12.87 24.66
CA LEU A 194 41.30 -13.18 23.24
C LEU A 194 42.66 -13.49 22.55
N GLN A 195 43.77 -13.45 23.29
CA GLN A 195 45.11 -13.74 22.80
C GLN A 195 45.54 -15.17 23.10
#